data_AF-X0J1E4-F1
#
_entry.id   AF-X0J1E4-F1
#
_cell.length_a   1.000
_cell.length_b   1.000
_cell.length_c   1.000
_cell.angle_alpha   90.00
_cell.angle_beta   90.00
_cell.angle_gamma   90.00
#
_symmetry.space_group_name_H-M   'P 1'
#
loop_
_entity.id
_entity.type
_entity.pdbx_description
1 polymer ?
#
loop_
_entity_poly.entity_id
_entity_poly.type
_entity_poly.pdbx_seq_one_letter_code
_entity_poly.pdbx_strand_id
1 'polypeptide(L)'
;MAPNTDIATRAFVVSLKAPCSGKTSPEVAELSGLSIRQVDRIYARAIENGFDPNIRPLILKDEYLKDRPRSGRPTKVTEENKELLISKV
;
A
#
# COMPACT_ATOMS: atom_id res chain seq x y z
N MET A 1 -2.65 9.76 14.11
CA MET A 1 -2.25 8.38 13.74
C MET A 1 -3.24 7.91 12.70
N ALA A 2 -2.87 7.86 11.41
CA ALA A 2 -3.81 7.38 10.39
C ALA A 2 -4.19 5.93 10.73
N PRO A 3 -5.48 5.54 10.65
CA PRO A 3 -5.84 4.14 10.83
C PRO A 3 -5.07 3.35 9.78
N ASN A 4 -4.15 2.52 10.24
CA ASN A 4 -3.56 1.50 9.40
C ASN A 4 -4.72 0.57 9.06
N THR A 5 -5.34 0.75 7.90
CA THR A 5 -6.29 -0.23 7.35
C THR A 5 -5.61 -1.58 7.40
N ASP A 6 -6.29 -2.56 7.98
CA ASP A 6 -5.79 -3.92 8.10
C ASP A 6 -5.59 -4.55 6.71
N ILE A 7 -4.79 -5.61 6.66
CA ILE A 7 -4.44 -6.26 5.39
C ILE A 7 -5.69 -6.82 4.69
N ALA A 8 -6.69 -7.32 5.43
CA ALA A 8 -7.91 -7.86 4.85
C ALA A 8 -8.75 -6.77 4.17
N THR A 9 -8.89 -5.59 4.78
CA THR A 9 -9.55 -4.44 4.16
C THR A 9 -8.82 -3.98 2.89
N ARG A 10 -7.48 -3.96 2.90
CA ARG A 10 -6.71 -3.63 1.69
C ARG A 10 -6.88 -4.68 0.60
N ALA A 11 -6.90 -5.95 0.97
CA ALA A 11 -7.13 -7.05 0.04
C ALA A 11 -8.51 -6.90 -0.61
N PHE A 12 -9.55 -6.66 0.19
CA PHE A 12 -10.92 -6.42 -0.28
C PHE A 12 -10.97 -5.29 -1.32
N VAL A 13 -10.34 -4.15 -1.04
CA VAL A 13 -10.25 -3.03 -1.98
C VAL A 13 -9.58 -3.45 -3.30
N VAL A 14 -8.43 -4.13 -3.23
CA VAL A 14 -7.68 -4.54 -4.43
C VAL A 14 -8.47 -5.57 -5.24
N SER A 15 -9.11 -6.54 -4.60
CA SER A 15 -9.94 -7.55 -5.25
C SER A 15 -11.12 -6.94 -6.01
N LEU A 16 -11.81 -5.95 -5.42
CA LEU A 16 -12.97 -5.32 -6.06
C LEU A 16 -12.58 -4.43 -7.24
N LYS A 17 -11.43 -3.76 -7.13
CA LYS A 17 -10.93 -2.83 -8.15
C LYS A 17 -10.15 -3.52 -9.26
N ALA A 18 -9.63 -4.72 -9.01
CA ALA A 18 -8.99 -5.52 -10.03
C ALA A 18 -9.94 -5.74 -11.24
N PRO A 19 -9.42 -5.82 -12.47
CA PRO A 19 -10.24 -5.92 -13.69
C PRO A 19 -11.21 -7.11 -13.72
N CYS A 20 -10.98 -8.15 -12.90
CA CYS A 20 -11.90 -9.28 -12.77
C CYS A 20 -13.25 -8.90 -12.11
N SER A 21 -13.27 -7.90 -11.22
CA SER A 21 -14.50 -7.34 -10.64
C SER A 21 -14.87 -6.00 -11.28
N GLY A 22 -13.88 -5.19 -11.66
CA GLY A 22 -14.07 -3.98 -12.46
C GLY A 22 -14.81 -2.84 -11.77
N LYS A 23 -14.91 -2.83 -10.43
CA LYS A 23 -15.62 -1.76 -9.70
C LYS A 23 -14.85 -0.45 -9.72
N THR A 24 -15.60 0.63 -9.77
CA THR A 24 -15.08 1.99 -9.72
C THR A 24 -14.70 2.37 -8.28
N SER A 25 -13.80 3.34 -8.12
CA SER A 25 -13.39 3.80 -6.78
C SER A 25 -14.55 4.31 -5.90
N PRO A 26 -15.57 5.02 -6.42
CA PRO A 26 -16.76 5.39 -5.64
C PRO A 26 -17.54 4.18 -5.11
N GLU A 27 -17.79 3.17 -5.94
CA GLU A 27 -18.51 1.95 -5.50
C GLU A 27 -17.71 1.19 -4.44
N VAL A 28 -16.38 1.08 -4.61
CA VAL A 28 -15.52 0.42 -3.60
C VAL A 28 -15.47 1.24 -2.32
N ALA A 29 -15.49 2.56 -2.39
CA ALA A 29 -15.54 3.45 -1.22
C ALA A 29 -16.84 3.25 -0.43
N GLU A 30 -17.98 3.17 -1.12
CA GLU A 30 -19.28 2.87 -0.52
C GLU A 30 -19.28 1.50 0.18
N LEU A 31 -18.75 0.46 -0.48
CA LEU A 31 -18.71 -0.90 0.07
C LEU A 31 -17.72 -1.07 1.23
N SER A 32 -16.59 -0.38 1.21
CA SER A 32 -15.52 -0.52 2.21
C SER A 32 -15.61 0.47 3.37
N GLY A 33 -16.46 1.50 3.26
CA GLY A 33 -16.52 2.61 4.22
C GLY A 33 -15.27 3.51 4.20
N LEU A 34 -14.41 3.37 3.19
CA LEU A 34 -13.21 4.20 3.02
C LEU A 34 -13.49 5.40 2.13
N SER A 35 -12.71 6.47 2.28
CA SER A 35 -12.72 7.54 1.29
C SER A 35 -12.21 7.06 -0.08
N ILE A 36 -12.73 7.64 -1.16
CA ILE A 36 -12.26 7.37 -2.53
C ILE A 36 -10.73 7.51 -2.64
N ARG A 37 -10.17 8.54 -2.00
CA ARG A 37 -8.72 8.76 -1.94
C ARG A 37 -7.96 7.62 -1.25
N GLN A 38 -8.52 7.01 -0.22
CA GLN A 38 -7.91 5.84 0.43
C GLN A 38 -7.95 4.62 -0.48
N VAL A 39 -9.08 4.38 -1.15
CA VAL A 39 -9.23 3.30 -2.15
C VAL A 39 -8.18 3.43 -3.26
N ASP A 40 -8.04 4.62 -3.85
CA ASP A 40 -7.05 4.89 -4.90
C ASP A 40 -5.63 4.68 -4.40
N ARG A 41 -5.30 5.19 -3.20
CA ARG A 41 -3.98 5.03 -2.60
C ARG A 41 -3.63 3.57 -2.28
N ILE A 42 -4.59 2.77 -1.80
CA ILE A 42 -4.38 1.34 -1.54
C ILE A 42 -4.06 0.62 -2.84
N TYR A 43 -4.87 0.86 -3.88
CA TYR A 43 -4.69 0.20 -5.18
C TYR A 43 -3.38 0.59 -5.86
N ALA A 44 -3.05 1.89 -5.87
CA ALA A 44 -1.78 2.37 -6.42
C ALA A 44 -0.57 1.75 -5.70
N ARG A 45 -0.59 1.68 -4.36
CA ARG A 45 0.49 1.05 -3.58
C ARG A 45 0.63 -0.44 -3.86
N ALA A 46 -0.48 -1.15 -4.08
CA ALA A 46 -0.42 -2.55 -4.46
C ALA A 46 0.36 -2.71 -5.78
N ILE A 47 0.06 -1.87 -6.78
CA ILE A 47 0.78 -1.85 -8.06
C ILE A 47 2.26 -1.49 -7.85
N GLU A 48 2.57 -0.45 -7.07
CA GLU A 48 3.94 -0.05 -6.74
C GLU A 48 4.75 -1.15 -6.02
N ASN A 49 4.07 -2.05 -5.31
CA ASN A 49 4.66 -3.20 -4.63
C ASN A 49 4.70 -4.46 -5.50
N GLY A 50 4.31 -4.38 -6.78
CA GLY A 50 4.44 -5.47 -7.75
C GLY A 50 3.18 -6.29 -8.00
N PHE A 51 2.01 -5.82 -7.56
CA PHE A 51 0.74 -6.42 -7.99
C PHE A 51 0.46 -6.11 -9.47
N ASP A 52 0.28 -7.15 -10.28
CA ASP A 52 -0.13 -7.03 -11.69
C ASP A 52 -1.61 -7.43 -11.86
N PRO A 53 -2.49 -6.47 -12.19
CA PRO A 53 -3.93 -6.73 -12.35
C PRO A 53 -4.30 -7.53 -13.61
N ASN A 54 -3.38 -7.67 -14.57
CA ASN A 54 -3.63 -8.31 -15.87
C ASN A 54 -3.28 -9.80 -15.87
N ILE A 55 -2.50 -10.27 -14.90
CA ILE A 55 -2.12 -11.69 -14.81
C ILE A 55 -3.36 -12.56 -14.51
N ARG A 56 -3.40 -13.73 -15.15
CA ARG A 56 -4.40 -14.78 -14.91
C ARG A 56 -3.66 -16.09 -14.60
N PRO A 57 -4.02 -16.79 -13.50
CA PRO A 57 -5.00 -16.42 -12.48
C PRO A 57 -4.60 -15.17 -11.70
N LEU A 58 -5.57 -14.49 -11.07
CA LEU A 58 -5.27 -13.32 -10.23
C LEU A 58 -4.43 -13.77 -9.03
N ILE A 59 -3.25 -13.16 -8.85
CA ILE A 59 -2.36 -13.46 -7.72
C ILE A 59 -2.36 -12.26 -6.78
N LEU A 60 -2.94 -12.44 -5.59
CA LEU A 60 -2.92 -11.45 -4.52
C LEU A 60 -2.13 -12.02 -3.33
N LYS A 61 -1.09 -11.30 -2.91
CA LYS A 61 -0.23 -11.67 -1.78
C LYS A 61 -0.18 -10.55 -0.77
N ASP A 62 0.02 -10.88 0.50
CA ASP A 62 0.18 -9.90 1.58
C ASP A 62 1.32 -8.92 1.33
N GLU A 63 2.38 -9.34 0.64
CA GLU A 63 3.55 -8.52 0.31
C GLU A 63 3.18 -7.26 -0.49
N TYR A 64 2.16 -7.35 -1.35
CA TYR A 64 1.69 -6.21 -2.13
C TYR A 64 0.96 -5.17 -1.25
N LEU A 65 0.42 -5.62 -0.13
CA LEU A 65 -0.48 -4.83 0.72
C LEU A 65 0.19 -4.31 2.00
N LYS A 66 1.31 -4.92 2.41
CA LYS A 66 2.09 -4.52 3.58
C LYS A 66 2.63 -3.10 3.41
N ASP A 67 2.63 -2.34 4.51
CA ASP A 67 3.29 -1.05 4.52
C ASP A 67 4.81 -1.25 4.45
N ARG A 68 5.48 -0.42 3.64
CA ARG A 68 6.94 -0.37 3.65
C ARG A 68 7.44 0.02 5.04
N PRO A 69 8.60 -0.50 5.46
CA PRO A 69 9.21 -0.06 6.70
C PRO A 69 9.31 1.47 6.69
N ARG A 70 8.76 2.11 7.72
CA ARG A 70 8.82 3.56 7.84
C ARG A 70 10.29 3.91 7.97
N SER A 71 10.82 4.73 7.06
CA SER A 71 12.11 5.38 7.26
C SER A 71 11.95 6.33 8.44
N GLY A 72 12.16 5.81 9.65
CA GLY A 72 12.23 6.62 10.85
C GLY A 72 13.47 7.50 10.83
N ARG A 73 13.53 8.47 11.75
CA ARG A 73 14.79 9.09 12.12
C ARG A 73 15.72 8.00 12.69
N PRO A 74 16.97 7.88 12.25
CA PRO A 74 17.92 6.93 12.84
C PRO A 74 17.97 7.12 14.35
N THR A 75 17.58 6.10 15.12
CA THR A 75 17.38 6.22 16.58
C THR A 75 18.67 5.98 17.38
N LYS A 76 19.74 5.49 16.74
CA LYS A 76 21.04 5.24 17.37
C LYS A 76 22.17 5.72 16.46
N VAL A 77 23.09 6.52 17.02
CA VAL A 77 24.32 6.90 16.34
C VAL A 77 25.25 5.69 16.33
N THR A 78 25.20 4.91 15.26
CA THR A 78 26.25 3.96 14.88
C THR A 78 27.20 4.66 13.90
N GLU A 79 28.44 4.18 13.74
CA GLU A 79 29.41 4.79 12.82
C GLU A 79 28.84 4.90 11.38
N GLU A 80 28.10 3.89 10.91
CA GLU A 80 27.39 3.88 9.62
C GLU A 80 26.33 4.99 9.50
N ASN A 81 25.68 5.38 10.60
CA ASN A 81 24.66 6.43 10.61
C ASN A 81 25.25 7.85 10.61
N LYS A 82 26.54 8.02 10.93
CA LYS A 82 27.23 9.31 10.86
C LYS A 82 27.50 9.73 9.41
N GLU A 83 27.84 8.79 8.54
CA GLU A 83 28.07 9.06 7.10
C GLU A 83 26.78 9.56 6.42
N LEU A 84 25.63 8.97 6.75
CA LEU A 84 24.30 9.39 6.26
C LEU A 84 23.87 10.78 6.78
N LEU A 85 24.46 11.27 7.88
CA LEU A 85 24.21 12.61 8.40
C LEU A 85 25.07 13.67 7.70
N ILE A 86 26.29 13.33 7.30
CA ILE A 86 27.25 14.27 6.68
C ILE A 86 26.93 14.50 5.20
N SER A 87 26.41 13.50 4.48
CA SER A 87 26.07 13.62 3.06
C SER A 87 24.83 14.48 2.76
N LYS A 88 24.21 15.08 3.79
CA LYS A 88 22.92 15.78 3.69
C LYS A 88 23.03 17.29 3.97
N VAL A 89 24.24 17.84 3.90
CA VAL A 89 24.55 19.29 3.99
C VAL A 89 24.98 19.81 2.62
#